data_AF-A0A2N5MHT7-F1
#
_entry.id   AF-A0A2N5MHT7-F1
#
_cell.length_a   1.000
_cell.length_b   1.000
_cell.length_c   1.000
_cell.angle_alpha   90.00
_cell.angle_beta   90.00
_cell.angle_gamma   90.00
#
_symmetry.space_group_name_H-M   'P 1'
#
loop_
_entity.id
_entity.type
_entity.pdbx_description
1 polymer ?
#
loop_
_entity_poly.entity_id
_entity_poly.type
_entity_poly.pdbx_seq_one_letter_code
_entity_poly.pdbx_strand_id
1 'polypeptide(L)'
;MEYWNSKGYSRTNDPERLDGGGNAVDDGIPCEAPSDYDTTKINNSPAQLKAIAAVQDEAKGKKAGYAAGLAAGQKGSENNSSVNGSDAYQDGYQNAYEEGYQKGLDQLEKQKVAANNEGYALGEKRDNLSVPPKYASVDALASSFEEGFNQAIAEKDEAKKKEYSALGLKDGKADVLNEPKNVKSIFVNAYKQGYEQGQEELKLMYVQQGYDAAFTMVTYTATKLKQQKYIDWYKEGFTSNKKVAAIAEVAYQSGLDGEPYKVPTEYAKQFISNIMN
;
A
#
# COMPACT_ATOMS: atom_id res chain seq x y z
N MET A 1 26.55 -68.35 1.37
CA MET A 1 26.27 -66.91 1.09
C MET A 1 25.61 -66.22 2.28
N GLU A 2 24.55 -66.78 2.89
CA GLU A 2 23.90 -66.21 4.09
C GLU A 2 24.72 -66.38 5.38
N TYR A 3 25.47 -67.47 5.53
CA TYR A 3 26.22 -67.80 6.75
C TYR A 3 27.19 -66.69 7.19
N TRP A 4 28.03 -66.19 6.26
CA TRP A 4 29.05 -65.18 6.56
C TRP A 4 28.44 -63.80 6.87
N ASN A 5 27.36 -63.43 6.18
CA ASN A 5 26.66 -62.16 6.40
C ASN A 5 25.86 -62.17 7.72
N SER A 6 25.25 -63.31 8.09
CA SER A 6 24.49 -63.46 9.35
C SER A 6 25.34 -63.38 10.63
N LYS A 7 26.66 -63.56 10.51
CA LYS A 7 27.61 -63.64 11.62
C LYS A 7 28.50 -62.39 11.79
N GLY A 8 28.36 -61.38 10.92
CA GLY A 8 29.02 -60.08 11.10
C GLY A 8 30.54 -60.05 10.83
N TYR A 9 31.04 -60.98 10.01
CA TYR A 9 32.46 -61.02 9.64
C TYR A 9 32.86 -59.80 8.79
N SER A 10 34.10 -59.35 8.95
CA SER A 10 34.69 -58.25 8.16
C SER A 10 36.17 -58.52 7.88
N ARG A 11 36.79 -57.78 6.94
CA ARG A 11 38.24 -57.92 6.61
C ARG A 11 39.17 -57.74 7.83
N THR A 12 38.67 -57.15 8.92
CA THR A 12 39.37 -56.96 10.19
C THR A 12 38.81 -57.81 11.33
N ASN A 13 37.68 -58.49 11.10
CA ASN A 13 36.98 -59.33 12.07
C ASN A 13 36.86 -60.73 11.46
N ASP A 14 38.01 -61.38 11.41
CA ASP A 14 38.21 -62.78 11.08
C ASP A 14 38.52 -63.49 12.42
N PRO A 15 37.68 -64.45 12.85
CA PRO A 15 37.88 -65.15 14.12
C PRO A 15 39.22 -65.91 14.19
N GLU A 16 39.88 -66.22 13.07
CA GLU A 16 41.20 -66.86 13.08
C GLU A 16 42.37 -65.88 13.21
N ARG A 17 42.13 -64.57 13.09
CA ARG A 17 43.17 -63.54 13.35
C ARG A 17 43.37 -63.24 14.84
N LEU A 18 42.74 -64.02 15.72
CA LEU A 18 42.76 -63.90 17.18
C LEU A 18 43.41 -65.09 17.92
N ASP A 19 44.22 -65.90 17.27
CA ASP A 19 45.38 -66.43 17.97
C ASP A 19 46.67 -66.18 17.16
N GLY A 20 47.64 -65.52 17.78
CA GLY A 20 49.01 -65.51 17.27
C GLY A 20 49.68 -66.85 17.57
N GLY A 21 48.99 -67.97 17.33
CA GLY A 21 49.22 -69.20 18.07
C GLY A 21 48.87 -70.50 17.35
N GLY A 22 48.70 -70.53 16.03
CA GLY A 22 48.95 -71.71 15.19
C GLY A 22 48.32 -73.03 15.64
N ASN A 23 47.12 -73.01 16.21
CA ASN A 23 46.35 -74.23 16.48
C ASN A 23 45.18 -74.30 15.50
N ALA A 24 45.37 -75.12 14.46
CA ALA A 24 44.35 -75.45 13.48
C ALA A 24 43.20 -76.21 14.15
N VAL A 25 42.14 -75.49 14.52
CA VAL A 25 40.82 -76.08 14.70
C VAL A 25 40.07 -75.82 13.40
N ASP A 26 40.21 -76.74 12.44
CA ASP A 26 39.46 -76.69 11.18
C ASP A 26 37.97 -76.91 11.47
N ASP A 27 37.23 -75.82 11.60
CA ASP A 27 35.78 -75.80 11.77
C ASP A 27 35.03 -75.85 10.41
N GLY A 28 35.76 -76.18 9.33
CA GLY A 28 35.23 -76.32 7.97
C GLY A 28 35.01 -74.99 7.25
N ILE A 29 35.57 -73.89 7.75
CA ILE A 29 35.39 -72.55 7.20
C ILE A 29 36.57 -72.20 6.26
N PRO A 30 36.31 -71.83 4.99
CA PRO A 30 37.37 -71.42 4.06
C PRO A 30 38.12 -70.18 4.56
N CYS A 31 39.45 -70.30 4.68
CA CYS A 31 40.39 -69.29 5.16
C CYS A 31 40.56 -68.07 4.24
N GLU A 32 39.99 -68.09 3.04
CA GLU A 32 39.93 -66.95 2.13
C GLU A 32 38.54 -66.86 1.52
N ALA A 33 38.00 -65.63 1.47
CA ALA A 33 36.81 -65.39 0.67
C ALA A 33 37.13 -65.74 -0.80
N PRO A 34 36.27 -66.50 -1.51
CA PRO A 34 36.45 -66.81 -2.92
C PRO A 34 36.77 -65.57 -3.77
N SER A 35 37.56 -65.70 -4.83
CA SER A 35 37.98 -64.56 -5.67
C SER A 35 36.80 -63.83 -6.35
N ASP A 36 35.63 -64.48 -6.42
CA ASP A 36 34.36 -63.95 -6.92
C ASP A 36 33.43 -63.42 -5.79
N TYR A 37 33.90 -63.37 -4.54
CA TYR A 37 33.12 -62.87 -3.42
C TYR A 37 32.94 -61.34 -3.48
N ASP A 38 31.68 -60.93 -3.55
CA ASP A 38 31.28 -59.53 -3.57
C ASP A 38 31.47 -58.88 -2.18
N THR A 39 32.66 -58.31 -1.97
CA THR A 39 33.06 -57.66 -0.72
C THR A 39 32.20 -56.46 -0.32
N THR A 40 31.32 -55.97 -1.20
CA THR A 40 30.34 -54.91 -0.87
C THR A 40 29.21 -55.41 0.05
N LYS A 41 29.01 -56.74 0.13
CA LYS A 41 27.98 -57.40 0.95
C LYS A 41 28.44 -57.74 2.38
N ILE A 42 29.72 -57.52 2.70
CA ILE A 42 30.29 -57.69 4.04
C ILE A 42 29.75 -56.61 4.99
N ASN A 43 29.21 -57.00 6.15
CA ASN A 43 28.76 -56.07 7.18
C ASN A 43 29.92 -55.17 7.66
N ASN A 44 29.74 -53.85 7.67
CA ASN A 44 30.78 -52.84 7.92
C ASN A 44 31.91 -52.79 6.88
N SER A 45 31.66 -53.20 5.63
CA SER A 45 32.63 -52.95 4.56
C SER A 45 32.91 -51.43 4.41
N PRO A 46 34.10 -51.02 3.92
CA PRO A 46 34.39 -49.61 3.65
C PRO A 46 33.33 -48.94 2.75
N ALA A 47 32.73 -49.69 1.81
CA ALA A 47 31.66 -49.22 0.96
C ALA A 47 30.35 -48.98 1.73
N GLN A 48 29.97 -49.89 2.64
CA GLN A 48 28.80 -49.72 3.51
C GLN A 48 28.97 -48.56 4.49
N LEU A 49 30.14 -48.43 5.12
CA LEU A 49 30.44 -47.32 6.03
C LEU A 49 30.41 -45.98 5.28
N LYS A 50 30.92 -45.93 4.04
CA LYS A 50 30.85 -44.74 3.18
C LYS A 50 29.40 -44.40 2.81
N ALA A 51 28.55 -45.39 2.52
CA ALA A 51 27.14 -45.18 2.24
C ALA A 51 26.37 -44.66 3.47
N ILE A 52 26.63 -45.22 4.66
CA ILE A 52 26.03 -44.74 5.92
C ILE A 52 26.47 -43.29 6.20
N ALA A 53 27.76 -42.99 6.03
CA ALA A 53 28.29 -41.63 6.20
C ALA A 53 27.65 -40.65 5.20
N ALA A 54 27.48 -41.05 3.95
CA ALA A 54 26.83 -40.22 2.93
C ALA A 54 25.37 -39.89 3.30
N VAL A 55 24.59 -40.87 3.80
CA VAL A 55 23.22 -40.63 4.27
C VAL A 55 23.17 -39.66 5.46
N GLN A 56 24.10 -39.80 6.41
CA GLN A 56 24.18 -38.88 7.55
C GLN A 56 24.59 -37.47 7.12
N ASP A 57 25.53 -37.36 6.19
CA ASP A 57 25.98 -36.09 5.66
C ASP A 57 24.91 -35.39 4.83
N GLU A 58 24.14 -36.13 4.02
CA GLU A 58 22.97 -35.61 3.30
C GLU A 58 21.92 -35.07 4.29
N ALA A 59 21.62 -35.80 5.36
CA ALA A 59 20.66 -35.35 6.38
C ALA A 59 21.14 -34.08 7.11
N LYS A 60 22.44 -33.97 7.41
CA LYS A 60 23.03 -32.74 7.97
C LYS A 60 22.95 -31.59 6.98
N GLY A 61 23.27 -31.86 5.72
CA GLY A 61 23.17 -30.93 4.60
C GLY A 61 21.77 -30.35 4.51
N LYS A 62 20.74 -31.20 4.45
CA LYS A 62 19.33 -30.78 4.41
C LYS A 62 18.95 -29.85 5.57
N LYS A 63 19.31 -30.22 6.80
CA LYS A 63 18.99 -29.40 7.99
C LYS A 63 19.68 -28.04 7.95
N ALA A 64 20.96 -28.00 7.58
CA ALA A 64 21.74 -26.76 7.49
C ALA A 64 21.25 -25.87 6.33
N GLY A 65 21.02 -26.47 5.16
CA GLY A 65 20.51 -25.79 3.96
C GLY A 65 19.20 -25.09 4.24
N TYR A 66 18.22 -25.83 4.79
CA TYR A 66 16.93 -25.26 5.15
C TYR A 66 17.03 -24.06 6.11
N ALA A 67 17.84 -24.19 7.17
CA ALA A 67 18.00 -23.12 8.16
C ALA A 67 18.68 -21.88 7.56
N ALA A 68 19.70 -22.08 6.71
CA ALA A 68 20.40 -21.01 6.02
C ALA A 68 19.49 -20.31 5.01
N GLY A 69 18.77 -21.09 4.19
CA GLY A 69 17.79 -20.58 3.23
C GLY A 69 16.72 -19.75 3.93
N LEU A 70 16.13 -20.28 5.02
CA LEU A 70 15.13 -19.58 5.81
C LEU A 70 15.63 -18.22 6.31
N ALA A 71 16.84 -18.17 6.88
CA ALA A 71 17.42 -16.93 7.38
C ALA A 71 17.74 -15.92 6.26
N ALA A 72 18.20 -16.40 5.09
CA ALA A 72 18.46 -15.55 3.93
C ALA A 72 17.16 -14.98 3.34
N GLY A 73 16.13 -15.81 3.18
CA GLY A 73 14.82 -15.39 2.70
C GLY A 73 14.14 -14.39 3.64
N GLN A 74 14.23 -14.59 4.96
CA GLN A 74 13.71 -13.63 5.96
C GLN A 74 14.40 -12.26 5.90
N LYS A 75 15.62 -12.19 5.38
CA LYS A 75 16.35 -10.92 5.19
C LYS A 75 16.17 -10.33 3.79
N GLY A 76 15.55 -11.07 2.87
CA GLY A 76 15.49 -10.69 1.45
C GLY A 76 16.87 -10.65 0.78
N SER A 77 17.82 -11.45 1.27
CA SER A 77 19.15 -11.56 0.66
C SER A 77 19.11 -12.34 -0.65
N GLU A 78 20.14 -12.22 -1.49
CA GLU A 78 20.23 -13.02 -2.71
C GLU A 78 20.20 -14.53 -2.40
N ASN A 79 19.52 -15.29 -3.27
CA ASN A 79 19.46 -16.74 -3.19
C ASN A 79 20.82 -17.35 -3.58
N ASN A 80 21.56 -17.86 -2.60
CA ASN A 80 22.84 -18.53 -2.82
C ASN A 80 22.97 -19.78 -1.94
N SER A 81 22.85 -20.94 -2.58
CA SER A 81 22.92 -22.26 -1.94
C SER A 81 24.32 -22.89 -1.95
N SER A 82 25.36 -22.15 -2.37
CA SER A 82 26.72 -22.66 -2.47
C SER A 82 27.32 -22.97 -1.09
N VAL A 83 27.85 -24.18 -0.92
CA VAL A 83 28.47 -24.64 0.34
C VAL A 83 29.62 -25.61 0.06
N ASN A 84 30.56 -25.71 0.99
CA ASN A 84 31.64 -26.71 0.97
C ASN A 84 31.23 -27.95 1.80
N GLY A 85 31.65 -29.15 1.37
CA GLY A 85 31.36 -30.38 2.09
C GLY A 85 31.60 -31.62 1.23
N SER A 86 31.12 -32.78 1.70
CA SER A 86 30.98 -33.97 0.86
C SER A 86 29.87 -33.76 -0.19
N ASP A 87 29.94 -34.46 -1.33
CA ASP A 87 28.92 -34.36 -2.38
C ASP A 87 27.51 -34.59 -1.82
N ALA A 88 27.33 -35.61 -0.98
CA ALA A 88 26.06 -35.91 -0.32
C ALA A 88 25.56 -34.76 0.59
N TYR A 89 26.47 -34.09 1.31
CA TYR A 89 26.12 -32.91 2.11
C TYR A 89 25.70 -31.74 1.21
N GLN A 90 26.44 -31.48 0.13
CA GLN A 90 26.14 -30.40 -0.82
C GLN A 90 24.78 -30.60 -1.48
N ASP A 91 24.50 -31.83 -1.95
CA ASP A 91 23.21 -32.20 -2.55
C ASP A 91 22.06 -32.02 -1.55
N GLY A 92 22.24 -32.50 -0.31
CA GLY A 92 21.25 -32.32 0.75
C GLY A 92 21.01 -30.84 1.06
N TYR A 93 22.09 -30.05 1.15
CA TYR A 93 22.03 -28.62 1.45
C TYR A 93 21.32 -27.83 0.37
N GLN A 94 21.72 -27.99 -0.90
CA GLN A 94 21.18 -27.20 -2.01
C GLN A 94 19.67 -27.40 -2.15
N ASN A 95 19.20 -28.66 -2.09
CA ASN A 95 17.78 -28.97 -2.21
C ASN A 95 16.94 -28.37 -1.08
N ALA A 96 17.42 -28.44 0.16
CA ALA A 96 16.68 -27.92 1.30
C ALA A 96 16.81 -26.40 1.46
N TYR A 97 17.89 -25.80 0.95
CA TYR A 97 18.10 -24.35 0.97
C TYR A 97 17.00 -23.62 0.21
N GLU A 98 16.67 -24.08 -1.00
CA GLU A 98 15.63 -23.46 -1.81
C GLU A 98 14.27 -23.44 -1.10
N GLU A 99 13.89 -24.58 -0.51
CA GLU A 99 12.64 -24.69 0.26
C GLU A 99 12.64 -23.75 1.48
N GLY A 100 13.76 -23.70 2.20
CA GLY A 100 13.95 -22.78 3.32
C GLY A 100 13.84 -21.32 2.88
N TYR A 101 14.50 -20.97 1.78
CA TYR A 101 14.53 -19.63 1.22
C TYR A 101 13.15 -19.14 0.81
N GLN A 102 12.39 -19.95 0.08
CA GLN A 102 11.02 -19.60 -0.28
C GLN A 102 10.13 -19.39 0.94
N LYS A 103 10.24 -20.27 1.95
CA LYS A 103 9.49 -20.11 3.20
C LYS A 103 9.93 -18.84 3.98
N GLY A 104 11.19 -18.47 3.88
CA GLY A 104 11.72 -17.23 4.45
C GLY A 104 11.12 -16.00 3.77
N LEU A 105 11.03 -16.00 2.44
CA LEU A 105 10.36 -14.93 1.68
C LEU A 105 8.88 -14.80 2.06
N ASP A 106 8.16 -15.91 2.18
CA ASP A 106 6.75 -15.89 2.58
C ASP A 106 6.57 -15.27 3.99
N GLN A 107 7.54 -15.48 4.88
CA GLN A 107 7.54 -14.85 6.21
C GLN A 107 7.90 -13.37 6.13
N LEU A 108 8.86 -12.99 5.28
CA LEU A 108 9.22 -11.60 5.04
C LEU A 108 8.01 -10.81 4.52
N GLU A 109 7.25 -11.35 3.55
CA GLU A 109 6.06 -10.67 3.03
C GLU A 109 4.97 -10.46 4.10
N LYS A 110 4.75 -11.45 4.98
CA LYS A 110 3.85 -11.28 6.13
C LYS A 110 4.34 -10.20 7.09
N GLN A 111 5.65 -10.13 7.33
CA GLN A 111 6.26 -9.11 8.16
C GLN A 111 6.18 -7.72 7.52
N LYS A 112 6.32 -7.60 6.19
CA LYS A 112 6.12 -6.34 5.45
C LYS A 112 4.70 -5.80 5.62
N VAL A 113 3.69 -6.66 5.49
CA VAL A 113 2.29 -6.27 5.74
C VAL A 113 2.09 -5.80 7.18
N ALA A 114 2.64 -6.52 8.16
CA ALA A 114 2.57 -6.10 9.56
C ALA A 114 3.29 -4.76 9.80
N ALA A 115 4.49 -4.58 9.24
CA ALA A 115 5.27 -3.36 9.33
C ALA A 115 4.50 -2.18 8.73
N ASN A 116 3.91 -2.35 7.55
CA ASN A 116 3.09 -1.34 6.89
C ASN A 116 1.88 -0.94 7.75
N ASN A 117 1.11 -1.91 8.25
CA ASN A 117 -0.05 -1.64 9.10
C ASN A 117 0.34 -0.91 10.39
N GLU A 118 1.46 -1.28 11.01
CA GLU A 118 1.95 -0.59 12.21
C GLU A 118 2.48 0.82 11.91
N GLY A 119 3.13 1.00 10.77
CA GLY A 119 3.55 2.30 10.26
C GLY A 119 2.36 3.23 10.05
N TYR A 120 1.32 2.72 9.40
CA TYR A 120 0.05 3.43 9.20
C TYR A 120 -0.57 3.84 10.53
N ALA A 121 -0.72 2.90 11.47
CA ALA A 121 -1.27 3.18 12.79
C ALA A 121 -0.44 4.19 13.62
N LEU A 122 0.88 4.26 13.38
CA LEU A 122 1.73 5.30 13.97
C LEU A 122 1.43 6.67 13.34
N GLY A 123 1.34 6.75 12.01
CA GLY A 123 1.05 7.98 11.26
C GLY A 123 -0.33 8.58 11.56
N GLU A 124 -1.30 7.74 11.91
CA GLU A 124 -2.59 8.22 12.44
C GLU A 124 -2.40 9.03 13.73
N LYS A 125 -1.57 8.52 14.65
CA LYS A 125 -1.42 9.05 16.01
C LYS A 125 -0.47 10.24 16.11
N ARG A 126 0.59 10.29 15.28
CA ARG A 126 1.67 11.28 15.38
C ARG A 126 2.19 11.65 13.99
N ASP A 127 2.84 12.80 13.89
CA ASP A 127 3.33 13.33 12.62
C ASP A 127 4.83 13.08 12.41
N ASN A 128 5.46 12.32 13.32
CA ASN A 128 6.91 12.09 13.34
C ASN A 128 7.17 10.60 13.09
N LEU A 129 7.97 10.31 12.07
CA LEU A 129 8.39 8.95 11.77
C LEU A 129 9.46 8.48 12.76
N SER A 130 9.26 7.29 13.33
CA SER A 130 10.28 6.57 14.09
C SER A 130 10.10 5.08 13.83
N VAL A 131 11.01 4.50 13.05
CA VAL A 131 10.96 3.07 12.69
C VAL A 131 11.37 2.24 13.91
N PRO A 132 10.53 1.31 14.39
CA PRO A 132 10.87 0.42 15.50
C PRO A 132 12.11 -0.45 15.20
N PRO A 133 12.96 -0.75 16.20
CA PRO A 133 14.16 -1.59 16.00
C PRO A 133 13.88 -2.96 15.38
N LYS A 134 12.69 -3.53 15.60
CA LYS A 134 12.25 -4.80 15.00
C LYS A 134 12.12 -4.78 13.47
N TYR A 135 12.00 -3.60 12.86
CA TYR A 135 11.93 -3.43 11.40
C TYR A 135 13.19 -2.79 10.84
N ALA A 136 13.93 -2.03 11.66
CA ALA A 136 15.11 -1.29 11.22
C ALA A 136 16.27 -2.15 10.70
N SER A 137 16.34 -3.43 11.08
CA SER A 137 17.44 -4.32 10.69
C SER A 137 17.27 -4.98 9.32
N VAL A 138 16.10 -4.85 8.68
CA VAL A 138 15.82 -5.40 7.35
C VAL A 138 15.21 -4.29 6.51
N ASP A 139 15.94 -3.83 5.50
CA ASP A 139 15.56 -2.66 4.68
C ASP A 139 14.14 -2.76 4.14
N ALA A 140 13.76 -3.94 3.62
CA ALA A 140 12.41 -4.16 3.11
C ALA A 140 11.30 -3.94 4.17
N LEU A 141 11.55 -4.27 5.43
CA LEU A 141 10.61 -4.04 6.52
C LEU A 141 10.56 -2.57 6.95
N ALA A 142 11.73 -1.92 7.00
CA ALA A 142 11.81 -0.49 7.27
C ALA A 142 11.04 0.30 6.20
N SER A 143 11.29 0.03 4.91
CA SER A 143 10.56 0.66 3.81
C SER A 143 9.06 0.42 3.89
N SER A 144 8.60 -0.81 4.13
CA SER A 144 7.16 -1.08 4.26
C SER A 144 6.53 -0.33 5.44
N PHE A 145 7.24 -0.18 6.58
CA PHE A 145 6.78 0.64 7.70
C PHE A 145 6.66 2.12 7.33
N GLU A 146 7.68 2.67 6.67
CA GLU A 146 7.69 4.07 6.22
C GLU A 146 6.59 4.36 5.20
N GLU A 147 6.33 3.45 4.28
CA GLU A 147 5.23 3.54 3.31
C GLU A 147 3.88 3.66 4.02
N GLY A 148 3.60 2.76 4.97
CA GLY A 148 2.35 2.81 5.73
C GLY A 148 2.21 4.11 6.51
N PHE A 149 3.29 4.56 7.16
CA PHE A 149 3.31 5.84 7.87
C PHE A 149 3.00 7.02 6.94
N ASN A 150 3.69 7.10 5.80
CA ASN A 150 3.51 8.18 4.83
C ASN A 150 2.11 8.18 4.23
N GLN A 151 1.51 7.01 4.01
CA GLN A 151 0.13 6.90 3.57
C GLN A 151 -0.83 7.53 4.58
N ALA A 152 -0.72 7.19 5.87
CA ALA A 152 -1.57 7.77 6.91
C ALA A 152 -1.44 9.29 7.03
N ILE A 153 -0.21 9.83 6.87
CA ILE A 153 0.03 11.28 6.86
C ILE A 153 -0.63 11.93 5.65
N ALA A 154 -0.50 11.33 4.46
CA ALA A 154 -1.11 11.85 3.25
C ALA A 154 -2.64 11.90 3.35
N GLU A 155 -3.28 10.86 3.88
CA GLU A 155 -4.72 10.80 4.09
C GLU A 155 -5.20 11.85 5.11
N LYS A 156 -4.48 12.02 6.23
CA LYS A 156 -4.75 13.08 7.22
C LYS A 156 -4.63 14.48 6.62
N ASP A 157 -3.58 14.71 5.82
CA ASP A 157 -3.37 16.01 5.17
C ASP A 157 -4.47 16.28 4.14
N GLU A 158 -4.92 15.28 3.39
CA GLU A 158 -6.01 15.42 2.42
C GLU A 158 -7.36 15.71 3.10
N ALA A 159 -7.65 15.06 4.24
CA ALA A 159 -8.84 15.36 5.04
C ALA A 159 -8.82 16.82 5.55
N LYS A 160 -7.69 17.26 6.12
CA LYS A 160 -7.53 18.65 6.58
C LYS A 160 -7.62 19.66 5.44
N LYS A 161 -7.09 19.36 4.25
CA LYS A 161 -7.24 20.24 3.07
C LYS A 161 -8.71 20.49 2.74
N LYS A 162 -9.57 19.46 2.81
CA LYS A 162 -11.02 19.61 2.61
C LYS A 162 -11.66 20.48 3.69
N GLU A 163 -11.28 20.30 4.96
CA GLU A 163 -11.77 21.14 6.06
C GLU A 163 -11.41 22.62 5.87
N TYR A 164 -10.17 22.91 5.51
CA TYR A 164 -9.71 24.28 5.26
C TYR A 164 -10.35 24.90 4.02
N SER A 165 -10.56 24.12 2.96
CA SER A 165 -11.30 24.56 1.78
C SER A 165 -12.76 24.90 2.12
N ALA A 166 -13.45 24.07 2.90
CA ALA A 166 -14.80 24.35 3.36
C ALA A 166 -14.88 25.57 4.29
N LEU A 167 -13.89 25.75 5.18
CA LEU A 167 -13.78 26.94 6.01
C LEU A 167 -13.60 28.19 5.15
N GLY A 168 -12.68 28.16 4.19
CA GLY A 168 -12.46 29.23 3.22
C GLY A 168 -13.74 29.58 2.47
N LEU A 169 -14.46 28.58 1.95
CA LEU A 169 -15.73 28.77 1.25
C LEU A 169 -16.77 29.50 2.10
N LYS A 170 -16.95 29.07 3.35
CA LYS A 170 -17.86 29.70 4.30
C LYS A 170 -17.48 31.16 4.56
N ASP A 171 -16.20 31.40 4.83
CA ASP A 171 -15.64 32.71 5.14
C ASP A 171 -15.70 33.65 3.92
N GLY A 172 -15.47 33.12 2.71
CA GLY A 172 -15.64 33.82 1.44
C GLY A 172 -17.09 34.27 1.22
N LYS A 173 -18.08 33.41 1.49
CA LYS A 173 -19.51 33.76 1.41
C LYS A 173 -19.93 34.79 2.45
N ALA A 174 -19.32 34.76 3.62
CA ALA A 174 -19.56 35.73 4.69
C ALA A 174 -18.77 37.04 4.50
N ASP A 175 -17.86 37.08 3.51
CA ASP A 175 -16.93 38.17 3.26
C ASP A 175 -16.02 38.50 4.46
N VAL A 176 -15.52 37.46 5.13
CA VAL A 176 -14.61 37.57 6.28
C VAL A 176 -13.33 36.81 5.98
N LEU A 177 -12.20 37.50 5.89
CA LEU A 177 -10.91 36.86 5.62
C LEU A 177 -10.19 36.45 6.92
N ASN A 178 -10.28 35.16 7.28
CA ASN A 178 -9.57 34.57 8.42
C ASN A 178 -8.51 33.56 7.97
N GLU A 179 -7.50 34.04 7.23
CA GLU A 179 -6.43 33.18 6.74
C GLU A 179 -5.72 32.42 7.89
N PRO A 180 -5.65 31.07 7.83
CA PRO A 180 -4.98 30.25 8.83
C PRO A 180 -3.49 30.60 8.98
N LYS A 181 -3.00 30.65 10.22
CA LYS A 181 -1.57 30.89 10.55
C LYS A 181 -0.98 29.69 11.27
N ASN A 182 0.34 29.52 11.18
CA ASN A 182 1.09 28.45 11.85
C ASN A 182 0.65 27.02 11.48
N VAL A 183 0.23 26.84 10.24
CA VAL A 183 -0.18 25.53 9.69
C VAL A 183 0.59 25.23 8.41
N LYS A 184 0.53 23.99 7.92
CA LYS A 184 1.19 23.60 6.66
C LYS A 184 0.67 24.47 5.50
N SER A 185 1.56 24.87 4.59
CA SER A 185 1.22 25.72 3.43
C SER A 185 0.11 25.13 2.56
N ILE A 186 0.06 23.81 2.43
CA ILE A 186 -1.01 23.09 1.71
C ILE A 186 -2.41 23.41 2.25
N PHE A 187 -2.55 23.68 3.55
CA PHE A 187 -3.82 24.01 4.19
C PHE A 187 -4.20 25.47 3.96
N VAL A 188 -3.22 26.36 4.02
CA VAL A 188 -3.41 27.79 3.70
C VAL A 188 -3.87 27.96 2.25
N ASN A 189 -3.26 27.21 1.32
CA ASN A 189 -3.66 27.24 -0.09
C ASN A 189 -5.07 26.70 -0.30
N ALA A 190 -5.42 25.58 0.36
CA ALA A 190 -6.78 25.04 0.30
C ALA A 190 -7.83 26.03 0.83
N TYR A 191 -7.53 26.73 1.93
CA TYR A 191 -8.37 27.80 2.46
C TYR A 191 -8.56 28.94 1.45
N LYS A 192 -7.47 29.43 0.82
CA LYS A 192 -7.54 30.52 -0.16
C LYS A 192 -8.40 30.17 -1.36
N GLN A 193 -8.24 28.97 -1.90
CA GLN A 193 -9.07 28.46 -3.00
C GLN A 193 -10.55 28.41 -2.61
N GLY A 194 -10.85 27.89 -1.42
CA GLY A 194 -12.23 27.91 -0.90
C GLY A 194 -12.78 29.33 -0.76
N TYR A 195 -11.98 30.25 -0.22
CA TYR A 195 -12.37 31.66 -0.04
C TYR A 195 -12.69 32.35 -1.36
N GLU A 196 -11.86 32.15 -2.39
CA GLU A 196 -12.10 32.66 -3.74
C GLU A 196 -13.42 32.13 -4.32
N GLN A 197 -13.68 30.82 -4.21
CA GLN A 197 -14.96 30.22 -4.61
C GLN A 197 -16.13 30.83 -3.83
N GLY A 198 -15.96 31.09 -2.53
CA GLY A 198 -16.99 31.72 -1.71
C GLY A 198 -17.31 33.16 -2.14
N GLN A 199 -16.29 33.91 -2.55
CA GLN A 199 -16.45 35.26 -3.09
C GLN A 199 -17.14 35.25 -4.46
N GLU A 200 -16.86 34.26 -5.31
CA GLU A 200 -17.56 34.08 -6.57
C GLU A 200 -19.05 33.78 -6.35
N GLU A 201 -19.38 32.88 -5.42
CA GLU A 201 -20.77 32.59 -5.07
C GLU A 201 -21.50 33.81 -4.49
N LEU A 202 -20.82 34.58 -3.61
CA LEU A 202 -21.37 35.82 -3.06
C LEU A 202 -21.63 36.85 -4.17
N LYS A 203 -20.70 36.99 -5.13
CA LYS A 203 -20.89 37.84 -6.31
C LYS A 203 -22.13 37.40 -7.09
N LEU A 204 -22.26 36.12 -7.41
CA LEU A 204 -23.40 35.60 -8.16
C LEU A 204 -24.73 35.90 -7.47
N MET A 205 -24.79 35.82 -6.13
CA MET A 205 -25.99 36.20 -5.38
C MET A 205 -26.39 37.67 -5.60
N TYR A 206 -25.43 38.61 -5.53
CA TYR A 206 -25.73 40.02 -5.75
C TYR A 206 -26.07 40.34 -7.22
N VAL A 207 -25.38 39.69 -8.16
CA VAL A 207 -25.70 39.78 -9.59
C VAL A 207 -27.14 39.29 -9.84
N GLN A 208 -27.54 38.17 -9.24
CA GLN A 208 -28.90 37.67 -9.38
C GLN A 208 -29.94 38.63 -8.79
N GLN A 209 -29.70 39.16 -7.59
CA GLN A 209 -30.59 40.17 -6.99
C GLN A 209 -30.74 41.43 -7.87
N GLY A 210 -29.65 41.88 -8.48
CA GLY A 210 -29.68 42.98 -9.43
C GLY A 210 -30.50 42.66 -10.68
N TYR A 211 -30.26 41.48 -11.27
CA TYR A 211 -30.97 41.00 -12.45
C TYR A 211 -32.47 40.95 -12.20
N ASP A 212 -32.89 40.43 -11.05
CA ASP A 212 -34.30 40.30 -10.67
C ASP A 212 -34.95 41.66 -10.41
N ALA A 213 -34.21 42.59 -9.80
CA ALA A 213 -34.72 43.95 -9.56
C ALA A 213 -35.01 44.72 -10.85
N ALA A 214 -34.30 44.43 -11.95
CA ALA A 214 -34.58 45.06 -13.24
C ALA A 214 -36.00 44.79 -13.76
N PHE A 215 -36.67 43.72 -13.33
CA PHE A 215 -38.07 43.49 -13.69
C PHE A 215 -39.06 44.43 -13.01
N THR A 216 -38.68 45.06 -11.89
CA THR A 216 -39.59 45.89 -11.09
C THR A 216 -39.19 47.37 -11.09
N MET A 217 -37.94 47.70 -11.41
CA MET A 217 -37.46 49.08 -11.46
C MET A 217 -37.23 49.55 -12.89
N VAL A 218 -37.88 50.65 -13.28
CA VAL A 218 -37.75 51.25 -14.62
C VAL A 218 -36.35 51.80 -14.88
N THR A 219 -35.69 52.32 -13.85
CA THR A 219 -34.31 52.79 -13.90
C THR A 219 -33.55 52.31 -12.67
N TYR A 220 -32.24 52.10 -12.82
CA TYR A 220 -31.39 51.74 -11.69
C TYR A 220 -31.40 52.84 -10.63
N THR A 221 -31.73 52.47 -9.40
CA THR A 221 -31.56 53.34 -8.23
C THR A 221 -30.47 52.76 -7.34
N ALA A 222 -29.60 53.63 -6.82
CA ALA A 222 -28.48 53.18 -6.00
C ALA A 222 -28.98 52.46 -4.75
N THR A 223 -28.50 51.23 -4.53
CA THR A 223 -28.91 50.41 -3.38
C THR A 223 -28.29 50.95 -2.09
N LYS A 224 -28.92 50.67 -0.94
CA LYS A 224 -28.37 51.02 0.40
C LYS A 224 -27.30 50.04 0.88
N LEU A 225 -26.64 49.32 -0.03
CA LEU A 225 -25.59 48.36 0.33
C LEU A 225 -24.36 49.12 0.84
N LYS A 226 -23.72 48.58 1.88
CA LYS A 226 -22.64 49.27 2.60
C LYS A 226 -21.29 49.25 1.89
N GLN A 227 -21.02 48.20 1.11
CA GLN A 227 -19.73 48.04 0.44
C GLN A 227 -19.86 48.27 -1.06
N GLN A 228 -18.90 49.01 -1.63
CA GLN A 228 -18.91 49.39 -3.05
C GLN A 228 -18.96 48.15 -3.97
N LYS A 229 -18.19 47.10 -3.66
CA LYS A 229 -18.17 45.89 -4.48
C LYS A 229 -19.55 45.22 -4.62
N TYR A 230 -20.39 45.25 -3.58
CA TYR A 230 -21.73 44.68 -3.65
C TYR A 230 -22.67 45.56 -4.50
N ILE A 231 -22.51 46.89 -4.42
CA ILE A 231 -23.23 47.84 -5.29
C ILE A 231 -22.88 47.55 -6.76
N ASP A 232 -21.59 47.35 -7.04
CA ASP A 232 -21.10 47.09 -8.40
C ASP A 232 -21.62 45.75 -8.94
N TRP A 233 -21.54 44.66 -8.16
CA TRP A 233 -22.08 43.35 -8.56
C TRP A 233 -23.60 43.38 -8.75
N TYR A 234 -24.33 44.08 -7.88
CA TYR A 234 -25.76 44.27 -8.06
C TYR A 234 -26.07 45.05 -9.34
N LYS A 235 -25.31 46.11 -9.64
CA LYS A 235 -25.49 46.90 -10.86
C LYS A 235 -25.13 46.09 -12.12
N GLU A 236 -24.10 45.26 -12.06
CA GLU A 236 -23.75 44.30 -13.11
C GLU A 236 -24.95 43.38 -13.41
N GLY A 237 -25.55 42.82 -12.37
CA GLY A 237 -26.81 42.07 -12.45
C GLY A 237 -27.94 42.83 -13.12
N PHE A 238 -28.26 44.01 -12.61
CA PHE A 238 -29.35 44.85 -13.11
C PHE A 238 -29.21 45.16 -14.59
N THR A 239 -28.00 45.56 -15.02
CA THR A 239 -27.73 45.94 -16.40
C THR A 239 -27.64 44.73 -17.35
N SER A 240 -27.38 43.53 -16.83
CA SER A 240 -27.34 42.30 -17.63
C SER A 240 -28.73 41.81 -18.07
N ASN A 241 -29.82 42.28 -17.45
CA ASN A 241 -31.17 41.86 -17.79
C ASN A 241 -31.69 42.51 -19.09
N LYS A 242 -31.50 41.81 -20.21
CA LYS A 242 -32.00 42.21 -21.53
C LYS A 242 -33.49 41.87 -21.76
N LYS A 243 -34.12 41.06 -20.89
CA LYS A 243 -35.52 40.62 -21.08
C LYS A 243 -36.50 41.75 -20.83
N VAL A 244 -36.21 42.64 -19.89
CA VAL A 244 -37.08 43.76 -19.52
C VAL A 244 -37.36 44.67 -20.72
N ALA A 245 -36.34 44.98 -21.52
CA ALA A 245 -36.51 45.78 -22.73
C ALA A 245 -37.42 45.09 -23.76
N ALA A 246 -37.28 43.78 -23.95
CA ALA A 246 -38.13 43.02 -24.86
C ALA A 246 -39.59 42.96 -24.37
N ILE A 247 -39.80 42.77 -23.06
CA ILE A 247 -41.15 42.77 -22.45
C ILE A 247 -41.80 44.15 -22.61
N ALA A 248 -41.04 45.23 -22.36
CA ALA A 248 -41.54 46.60 -22.50
C ALA A 248 -41.95 46.91 -23.94
N GLU A 249 -41.17 46.50 -24.93
CA GLU A 249 -41.49 46.69 -26.35
C GLU A 249 -42.78 45.94 -26.73
N VAL A 250 -42.90 44.66 -26.36
CA VAL A 250 -44.12 43.87 -26.65
C VAL A 250 -45.35 44.50 -26.01
N ALA A 251 -45.25 44.91 -24.74
CA ALA A 251 -46.35 45.56 -24.01
C ALA A 251 -46.74 46.91 -24.66
N TYR A 252 -45.75 47.68 -25.13
CA TYR A 252 -45.99 48.93 -25.84
C TYR A 252 -46.75 48.71 -27.16
N GLN A 253 -46.32 47.74 -27.98
CA GLN A 253 -47.00 47.40 -29.24
C GLN A 253 -48.42 46.89 -29.00
N SER A 254 -48.63 45.98 -28.03
CA SER A 254 -49.98 45.50 -27.68
C SER A 254 -50.90 46.64 -27.22
N GLY A 255 -50.35 47.64 -26.52
CA GLY A 255 -51.09 48.83 -26.13
C GLY A 255 -51.49 49.72 -27.31
N LEU A 256 -50.61 49.87 -28.31
CA LEU A 256 -50.92 50.59 -29.57
C LEU A 256 -52.02 49.87 -30.37
N ASP A 257 -52.01 48.54 -30.37
CA ASP A 257 -52.97 47.70 -31.09
C ASP A 257 -54.34 47.61 -30.39
N GLY A 258 -54.47 48.13 -29.17
CA GLY A 258 -55.70 48.08 -28.38
C GLY A 258 -56.03 46.69 -27.82
N GLU A 259 -55.04 45.79 -27.80
CA GLU A 259 -55.20 44.45 -27.27
C GLU A 259 -55.37 44.48 -25.74
N PRO A 260 -56.22 43.62 -25.17
CA PRO A 260 -56.38 43.54 -23.72
C PRO A 260 -55.06 43.10 -23.06
N TYR A 261 -54.71 43.75 -21.95
CA TYR A 261 -53.47 43.50 -21.21
C TYR A 261 -53.29 42.00 -20.90
N LYS A 262 -52.21 41.43 -21.44
CA LYS A 262 -51.78 40.07 -21.17
C LYS A 262 -50.27 40.05 -20.95
N VAL A 263 -49.82 39.54 -19.80
CA VAL A 263 -48.41 39.20 -19.61
C VAL A 263 -48.11 37.99 -20.48
N PRO A 264 -47.14 38.04 -21.41
CA PRO A 264 -46.81 36.88 -22.24
C PRO A 264 -46.44 35.68 -21.36
N THR A 265 -46.97 34.51 -21.69
CA THR A 265 -46.84 33.28 -20.89
C THR A 265 -45.39 32.86 -20.68
N GLU A 266 -44.50 33.20 -21.60
CA GLU A 266 -43.05 32.98 -21.49
C GLU A 266 -42.39 33.77 -20.34
N TYR A 267 -42.99 34.89 -19.91
CA TYR A 267 -42.49 35.73 -18.81
C TYR A 267 -43.32 35.57 -17.52
N ALA A 268 -44.49 34.94 -17.58
CA ALA A 268 -45.43 34.82 -16.47
C ALA A 268 -44.86 34.06 -15.26
N LYS A 269 -43.98 33.05 -15.45
CA LYS A 269 -43.36 32.31 -14.33
C LYS A 269 -42.38 33.16 -13.50
N GLN A 270 -41.72 34.15 -14.11
CA GLN A 270 -40.77 35.03 -13.43
C GLN A 270 -41.47 36.19 -12.70
N PHE A 271 -42.61 36.66 -13.20
CA PHE A 271 -43.44 37.65 -12.50
C PHE A 271 -44.13 37.09 -11.24
N ILE A 272 -44.63 35.84 -11.29
CA ILE A 272 -45.34 35.24 -10.13
C ILE A 272 -44.38 34.94 -8.97
N SER A 273 -43.13 34.56 -9.26
CA SER A 273 -42.10 34.31 -8.23
C SER A 273 -41.71 35.57 -7.45
N ASN A 274 -41.76 36.75 -8.08
CA ASN A 274 -41.31 38.02 -7.48
C ASN A 274 -42.43 38.79 -6.76
N ILE A 275 -43.68 38.37 -6.89
CA ILE A 275 -44.84 38.97 -6.19
C ILE A 275 -45.16 38.23 -4.87
N MET A 276 -44.61 37.02 -4.65
CA MET A 276 -44.93 36.17 -3.49
C MET A 276 -43.81 36.06 -2.42
N ASN A 277 -42.78 36.92 -2.46
CA ASN A 277 -41.75 37.02 -1.40
C ASN A 277 -41.62 38.44 -0.87
#